data_AF-A0AAV6HRJ9-F1
#
_entry.id   AF-A0AAV6HRJ9-F1
#
_cell.length_a   1.000
_cell.length_b   1.000
_cell.length_c   1.000
_cell.angle_alpha   90.00
_cell.angle_beta   90.00
_cell.angle_gamma   90.00
#
_symmetry.space_group_name_H-M   'P 1'
#
loop_
_entity.id
_entity.type
_entity.pdbx_description
1 polymer ?
#
loop_
_entity_poly.entity_id
_entity_poly.type
_entity_poly.pdbx_seq_one_letter_code
_entity_poly.pdbx_strand_id
1 'polypeptide(L)' 'MGIHFDVFLQTGLVNFYAKMGDLRSAEKVFDEMTERDVMANNVMLLGFSKHGFVEEAQRLFDSMQYKSKILVLGIQ' A
#
# COMPACT_ATOMS: atom_id res chain seq x y z
N MET A 1 -15.40 -1.42 -15.10
CA MET A 1 -15.47 -2.58 -14.17
C MET A 1 -14.14 -3.36 -14.07
N GLY A 2 -13.35 -3.51 -15.13
CA GLY A 2 -12.10 -4.30 -15.10
C GLY A 2 -11.00 -3.78 -14.16
N ILE A 3 -10.72 -2.47 -14.16
CA ILE A 3 -9.62 -1.88 -13.37
C ILE A 3 -9.84 -2.05 -11.86
N HIS A 4 -11.05 -1.80 -11.37
CA HIS A 4 -11.37 -1.94 -9.94
C HIS A 4 -11.29 -3.38 -9.44
N PHE A 5 -11.57 -4.36 -10.30
CA PHE A 5 -11.43 -5.77 -9.93
C PHE A 5 -9.96 -6.18 -9.79
N ASP A 6 -9.10 -5.64 -10.66
CA ASP A 6 -7.65 -5.87 -10.60
C ASP A 6 -7.02 -5.30 -9.31
N VAL A 7 -7.36 -4.06 -8.96
CA VAL A 7 -6.92 -3.43 -7.70
C VAL A 7 -7.37 -4.24 -6.48
N PHE A 8 -8.60 -4.77 -6.49
CA PHE A 8 -9.11 -5.60 -5.40
C PHE A 8 -8.34 -6.93 -5.27
N LEU A 9 -8.08 -7.61 -6.39
CA LEU A 9 -7.32 -8.86 -6.41
C LEU A 9 -5.88 -8.66 -5.92
N GLN A 10 -5.21 -7.63 -6.44
CA GLN A 10 -3.84 -7.28 -6.05
C GLN A 10 -3.78 -6.93 -4.55
N THR A 11 -4.73 -6.14 -4.04
CA THR A 11 -4.84 -5.84 -2.59
C THR A 11 -5.04 -7.10 -1.75
N GLY A 12 -5.82 -8.06 -2.26
CA GLY A 12 -6.00 -9.37 -1.63
C GLY A 12 -4.70 -10.17 -1.53
N LEU A 13 -3.90 -10.18 -2.59
CA LEU A 13 -2.58 -10.83 -2.61
C LEU A 13 -1.59 -10.16 -1.66
N VAL A 14 -1.54 -8.83 -1.66
CA VAL A 14 -0.72 -8.05 -0.70
C VAL A 14 -1.09 -8.43 0.74
N ASN A 15 -2.39 -8.49 1.07
CA ASN A 15 -2.87 -8.85 2.40
C ASN A 15 -2.52 -10.29 2.78
N PHE A 16 -2.61 -11.22 1.83
CA PHE A 16 -2.23 -12.61 2.03
C PHE A 16 -0.76 -12.75 2.39
N TYR A 17 0.14 -12.21 1.56
CA TYR A 17 1.58 -12.28 1.80
C TYR A 17 2.00 -11.54 3.07
N ALA A 18 1.44 -10.34 3.31
CA ALA A 18 1.73 -9.55 4.52
C ALA A 18 1.32 -10.28 5.80
N LYS A 19 0.17 -10.99 5.82
CA LYS A 19 -0.26 -11.80 6.97
C LYS A 19 0.64 -13.00 7.24
N MET A 20 1.27 -13.54 6.21
CA MET A 20 2.23 -14.65 6.33
C MET A 20 3.63 -14.19 6.73
N GLY A 21 3.87 -12.87 6.80
CA GLY A 21 5.19 -12.29 7.07
C GLY A 21 6.12 -12.27 5.86
N ASP A 22 5.66 -12.73 4.69
CA ASP A 22 6.41 -12.58 3.43
C ASP A 22 6.22 -11.17 2.87
N LEU A 23 6.79 -10.20 3.57
CA LEU A 23 6.67 -8.79 3.21
C LEU A 23 7.37 -8.44 1.90
N ARG A 24 8.36 -9.23 1.49
CA ARG A 24 9.03 -9.03 0.19
C ARG A 24 8.09 -9.33 -0.97
N SER A 25 7.35 -10.43 -0.90
CA SER A 25 6.33 -10.74 -1.92
C SER A 25 5.17 -9.75 -1.86
N ALA A 26 4.75 -9.35 -0.65
CA ALA A 26 3.71 -8.34 -0.48
C ALA A 26 4.11 -6.99 -1.12
N GLU A 27 5.33 -6.52 -0.85
CA GLU A 27 5.89 -5.28 -1.40
C GLU A 27 6.03 -5.36 -2.92
N LYS A 28 6.49 -6.50 -3.47
CA LYS A 28 6.57 -6.68 -4.92
C LYS A 28 5.21 -6.51 -5.60
N VAL A 29 4.18 -7.18 -5.10
CA VAL A 29 2.81 -7.05 -5.67
C VAL A 29 2.32 -5.62 -5.50
N PHE A 30 2.53 -5.02 -4.32
CA PHE A 30 2.16 -3.64 -4.04
C PHE A 30 2.85 -2.64 -4.99
N ASP A 31 4.10 -2.89 -5.35
CA ASP A 31 4.86 -2.02 -6.25
C ASP A 31 4.42 -2.11 -7.70
N GLU A 32 3.99 -3.29 -8.15
CA GLU A 32 3.43 -3.54 -9.47
C GLU A 32 2.01 -2.95 -9.66
N MET A 33 1.33 -2.55 -8.57
CA MET A 33 0.01 -1.92 -8.65
C MET A 33 0.07 -0.56 -9.35
N THR A 34 -0.64 -0.44 -10.48
CA THR A 34 -0.74 0.82 -11.25
C THR A 34 -1.55 1.89 -10.52
N GLU A 35 -2.61 1.48 -9.83
CA GLU A 35 -3.40 2.33 -8.94
C GLU A 35 -3.44 1.71 -7.54
N ARG A 36 -3.00 2.47 -6.54
CA ARG A 36 -3.01 2.04 -5.14
C ARG A 36 -4.09 2.80 -4.41
N ASP A 37 -5.15 2.10 -4.03
CA ASP A 37 -6.21 2.67 -3.21
C ASP A 37 -5.77 2.77 -1.74
N VAL A 38 -6.61 3.41 -0.91
CA VAL A 38 -6.34 3.56 0.53
C VAL A 38 -6.22 2.20 1.21
N MET A 39 -6.93 1.18 0.72
CA MET A 39 -6.94 -0.15 1.30
C MET A 39 -5.59 -0.86 1.12
N ALA A 40 -5.01 -0.84 -0.10
CA ALA A 40 -3.70 -1.42 -0.38
C ALA A 40 -2.59 -0.81 0.51
N ASN A 41 -2.61 0.53 0.67
CA ASN A 41 -1.64 1.21 1.53
C ASN A 41 -1.79 0.80 3.00
N ASN A 42 -3.02 0.73 3.51
CA ASN A 42 -3.29 0.33 4.89
C ASN A 42 -2.84 -1.11 5.16
N VAL A 43 -3.04 -2.01 4.20
CA VAL A 43 -2.59 -3.40 4.30
C VAL A 43 -1.07 -3.48 4.42
N MET A 44 -0.32 -2.77 3.56
CA MET A 44 1.14 -2.76 3.64
C MET A 44 1.64 -2.10 4.92
N LEU A 45 1.04 -0.97 5.33
CA LEU A 45 1.40 -0.27 6.57
C LEU A 45 1.22 -1.18 7.79
N LEU A 46 0.10 -1.92 7.84
CA LEU A 46 -0.15 -2.90 8.89
C LEU A 46 0.81 -4.07 8.83
N GLY A 47 1.14 -4.55 7.62
CA GLY A 47 2.12 -5.61 7.39
C GLY A 47 3.48 -5.25 7.97
N PHE A 48 4.01 -4.09 7.61
CA PHE A 48 5.28 -3.58 8.13
C PHE A 48 5.24 -3.39 9.65
N SER A 49 4.18 -2.74 10.16
CA SER A 49 4.03 -2.48 11.60
C SER A 49 3.96 -3.75 12.45
N LYS A 50 3.27 -4.79 11.97
CA LYS A 50 3.13 -6.08 12.68
C LYS A 50 4.42 -6.90 12.73
N HIS A 51 5.30 -6.74 11.76
CA HIS A 51 6.54 -7.53 11.66
C HIS A 51 7.79 -6.72 12.04
N GLY A 52 7.63 -5.52 12.59
CA GLY A 52 8.74 -4.72 13.13
C GLY A 52 9.51 -3.87 12.11
N PHE A 53 8.99 -3.71 10.89
CA PHE A 53 9.57 -2.90 9.82
C PHE A 53 9.12 -1.43 9.96
N VAL A 54 9.54 -0.80 11.07
CA VAL A 54 9.04 0.54 11.46
C VAL A 54 9.47 1.62 10.47
N GLU A 55 10.67 1.53 9.92
CA GLU A 55 11.16 2.54 8.96
C GLU A 55 10.39 2.49 7.64
N GLU A 56 10.12 1.29 7.12
CA GLU A 56 9.29 1.06 5.93
C GLU A 56 7.87 1.57 6.15
N ALA A 57 7.28 1.28 7.32
CA ALA A 57 5.97 1.77 7.70
C ALA A 57 5.93 3.31 7.72
N GLN A 58 6.93 3.94 8.31
CA GLN A 58 7.04 5.40 8.38
C GLN A 58 7.19 6.01 6.97
N ARG A 59 8.10 5.48 6.15
CA ARG A 59 8.29 5.94 4.76
C ARG A 59 7.00 5.84 3.95
N LEU A 60 6.27 4.74 4.09
CA LEU A 60 5.00 4.55 3.41
C LEU A 60 3.97 5.58 3.88
N PHE A 61 3.82 5.77 5.19
CA PHE A 61 2.90 6.74 5.78
C PHE A 61 3.19 8.18 5.31
N ASP A 62 4.45 8.59 5.30
CA ASP A 62 4.88 9.92 4.83
C ASP A 62 4.56 10.11 3.35
N SER A 63 4.76 9.08 2.53
CA SER A 63 4.40 9.12 1.10
C SER A 63 2.90 9.30 0.87
N MET A 64 2.05 8.72 1.74
CA MET A 64 0.61 8.90 1.68
C MET A 64 0.20 10.33 2.05
N GLN A 65 0.80 10.91 3.09
CA GLN A 65 0.54 12.30 3.48
C GLN A 65 0.97 13.29 2.40
N TYR A 66 2.11 13.03 1.74
CA TYR A 66 2.57 13.87 0.63
C TYR A 66 1.57 13.85 -0.54
N LYS A 67 1.05 12.68 -0.93
CA LYS A 67 0.00 12.58 -1.97
C LYS A 67 -1.25 13.37 -1.60
N SER A 68 -1.70 13.28 -0.35
CA SER A 68 -2.84 14.05 0.16
C SER A 68 -2.58 15.56 0.10
N LYS A 69 -1.37 16.00 0.49
CA LYS A 69 -0.97 17.42 0.47
C LYS A 69 -0.87 17.98 -0.96
N ILE A 70 -0.34 17.20 -1.90
CA ILE A 70 -0.26 17.59 -3.33
C ILE A 70 -1.66 17.70 -3.95
N LEU A 71 -2.58 16.79 -3.63
CA LEU A 71 -3.98 16.89 -4.05
C LEU A 71 -4.61 18.21 -3.61
N VAL A 72 -4.34 18.68 -2.39
CA VAL A 72 -4.89 19.95 -1.87
C VAL A 72 -4.21 21.18 -2.49
N LEU A 73 -2.92 21.11 -2.80
CA LEU A 73 -2.17 22.24 -3.38
C LEU A 73 -2.34 22.39 -4.91
N GLY A 74 -2.76 21.33 -5.61
CA GLY A 74 -2.99 21.34 -7.07
C GLY A 74 -4.35 21.90 -7.51
N ILE A 75 -5.19 22.33 -6.57
CA ILE A 75 -6.54 22.89 -6.83
C ILE A 75 -6.57 24.42 -6.65
N GLN A 76 -5.40 25.07 -6.59
CA GLN A 76 -5.26 26.52 -6.33
C GLN A 76 -4.82 27.30 -7.58
#